data_AF-A0A061DPU7-F1
#
_entry.id   AF-A0A061DPU7-F1
#
_cell.length_a   1.000
_cell.length_b   1.000
_cell.length_c   1.000
_cell.angle_alpha   90.00
_cell.angle_beta   90.00
_cell.angle_gamma   90.00
#
_symmetry.space_group_name_H-M   'P 1'
#
loop_
_entity.id
_entity.type
_entity.pdbx_description
1 polymer ?
#
loop_
_entity_poly.entity_id
_entity_poly.type
_entity_poly.pdbx_seq_one_letter_code
_entity_poly.pdbx_strand_id
1 'polypeptide(L)'
;MASEPDPSESRTQRHKCPACYKQFKRKLHLIEHMKISYHSVHQPRCGVCQKHCKSFESVREHISGPLAKSNCSKIFLNQGCNLCLKVLDSPAALNEHKQKCCLNAPVPLGTKIMPCIESHVILSGSIMDERHNGKGHGAIAIDCEMVGGGSDGSIDLCARVCLVDEDENLIFHTYVQPQIPVSNYRYEVTGVTEDHLRDAMPLNEVQDKILKILYNGESVGRIRLDGEKVRLLVGHGIQHDLDCLRMKYPGQLLRDTAKYRPLMKTNLLSHSLKHLTKTYLGINVHCFTGMISSQAF
;
A
#
# COMPACT_ATOMS: atom_id res chain seq x y z
N MET A 1 -56.23 48.83 10.13
CA MET A 1 -55.74 47.45 10.11
C MET A 1 -54.51 47.42 9.23
N ALA A 2 -53.33 47.53 9.84
CA ALA A 2 -52.06 47.45 9.13
C ALA A 2 -51.70 45.96 8.99
N SER A 3 -51.52 45.52 7.76
CA SER A 3 -51.05 44.18 7.41
C SER A 3 -49.58 44.06 7.79
N GLU A 4 -49.23 43.10 8.65
CA GLU A 4 -47.83 42.76 8.91
C GLU A 4 -47.20 42.08 7.70
N PRO A 5 -45.92 42.37 7.36
CA PRO A 5 -45.23 41.67 6.29
C PRO A 5 -44.68 40.32 6.78
N ASP A 6 -44.96 39.29 5.99
CA ASP A 6 -44.46 37.92 6.08
C ASP A 6 -42.91 37.88 6.18
N PRO A 7 -42.31 37.22 7.19
CA PRO A 7 -40.86 37.15 7.32
C PRO A 7 -40.27 36.23 6.25
N SER A 8 -39.85 36.84 5.15
CA SER A 8 -39.11 36.23 4.05
C SER A 8 -38.03 35.27 4.55
N GLU A 9 -38.10 34.02 4.09
CA GLU A 9 -37.10 32.98 4.25
C GLU A 9 -35.68 33.49 3.94
N SER A 10 -34.88 33.78 4.99
CA SER A 10 -33.44 33.93 4.80
C SER A 10 -32.84 32.55 4.50
N ARG A 11 -32.76 32.19 3.21
CA ARG A 11 -31.96 31.04 2.76
C ARG A 11 -30.51 31.29 3.16
N THR A 12 -30.11 30.81 4.34
CA THR A 12 -28.73 30.90 4.83
C THR A 12 -27.79 30.37 3.77
N GLN A 13 -27.02 31.29 3.16
CA GLN A 13 -26.08 30.99 2.07
C GLN A 13 -25.13 29.87 2.52
N ARG A 14 -25.26 28.69 1.90
CA ARG A 14 -24.39 27.55 2.19
C ARG A 14 -23.04 27.77 1.51
N HIS A 15 -21.96 27.65 2.27
CA HIS A 15 -20.60 27.76 1.76
C HIS A 15 -20.10 26.38 1.34
N LYS A 16 -19.75 26.22 0.06
CA LYS A 16 -19.36 24.93 -0.52
C LYS A 16 -17.84 24.84 -0.70
N CYS A 17 -17.23 23.74 -0.29
CA CYS A 17 -15.83 23.43 -0.60
C CYS A 17 -15.68 23.13 -2.10
N PRO A 18 -14.76 23.79 -2.83
CA PRO A 18 -14.58 23.57 -4.26
C PRO A 18 -13.98 22.20 -4.60
N ALA A 19 -13.27 21.55 -3.67
CA ALA A 19 -12.62 20.27 -3.90
C ALA A 19 -13.55 19.07 -3.59
N CYS A 20 -14.07 18.99 -2.37
CA CYS A 20 -14.90 17.86 -1.96
C CYS A 20 -16.42 18.13 -1.97
N TYR A 21 -16.84 19.34 -2.35
CA TYR A 21 -18.25 19.73 -2.46
C TYR A 21 -19.07 19.68 -1.17
N LYS A 22 -18.43 19.52 0.00
CA LYS A 22 -19.09 19.66 1.31
C LYS A 22 -19.64 21.07 1.50
N GLN A 23 -20.81 21.17 2.12
CA GLN A 23 -21.49 22.43 2.38
C GLN A 23 -21.47 22.75 3.87
N PHE A 24 -21.26 24.02 4.20
CA PHE A 24 -21.16 24.53 5.56
C PHE A 24 -22.15 25.67 5.77
N LYS A 25 -22.74 25.75 6.98
CA LYS A 25 -23.65 26.85 7.33
C LYS A 25 -22.91 28.19 7.49
N ARG A 26 -21.63 28.15 7.90
CA ARG A 26 -20.79 29.33 8.18
C ARG A 26 -19.50 29.26 7.36
N LYS A 27 -19.05 30.40 6.84
CA LYS A 27 -17.79 30.53 6.09
C LYS A 27 -16.57 30.07 6.90
N LEU A 28 -16.54 30.34 8.21
CA LEU A 28 -15.45 29.93 9.09
C LEU A 28 -15.22 28.42 9.09
N HIS A 29 -16.30 27.62 9.14
CA HIS A 29 -16.18 26.15 9.14
C HIS A 29 -15.68 25.63 7.78
N LEU A 30 -15.97 26.32 6.67
CA LEU A 30 -15.39 26.00 5.38
C LEU A 30 -13.86 26.25 5.39
N ILE A 31 -13.42 27.38 5.95
CA ILE A 31 -11.99 27.71 6.07
C ILE A 31 -11.28 26.67 6.93
N GLU A 32 -11.84 26.33 8.09
CA GLU A 32 -11.29 25.29 8.98
C GLU A 32 -11.21 23.93 8.27
N HIS A 33 -12.27 23.54 7.54
CA HIS A 33 -12.26 22.33 6.73
C HIS A 33 -11.13 22.33 5.69
N MET A 34 -10.91 23.43 4.98
CA MET A 34 -9.84 23.53 3.99
C MET A 34 -8.46 23.42 4.63
N LYS A 35 -8.27 23.99 5.83
CA LYS A 35 -7.02 23.88 6.60
C LYS A 35 -6.69 22.45 7.01
N ILE A 36 -7.66 21.62 7.35
CA ILE A 36 -7.40 20.26 7.85
C ILE A 36 -7.45 19.18 6.76
N SER A 37 -8.09 19.48 5.61
CA SER A 37 -8.34 18.45 4.59
C SER A 37 -7.24 18.35 3.56
N TYR A 38 -6.44 19.41 3.38
CA TYR A 38 -5.26 19.56 2.50
C TYR A 38 -5.39 19.09 1.04
N HIS A 39 -6.59 18.67 0.62
CA HIS A 39 -6.99 18.11 -0.68
C HIS A 39 -5.83 17.79 -1.63
N SER A 40 -5.00 16.83 -1.23
CA SER A 40 -3.73 16.56 -1.91
C SER A 40 -3.94 15.76 -3.19
N VAL A 41 -2.89 15.66 -4.00
CA VAL A 41 -2.86 14.80 -5.20
C VAL A 41 -3.12 13.33 -4.87
N HIS A 42 -2.78 12.91 -3.65
CA HIS A 42 -2.98 11.56 -3.13
C HIS A 42 -4.44 11.24 -2.79
N GLN A 43 -5.33 12.25 -2.70
CA GLN A 43 -6.74 11.99 -2.49
C GLN A 43 -7.41 11.53 -3.79
N PRO A 44 -8.12 10.39 -3.76
CA PRO A 44 -8.77 9.86 -4.95
C PRO A 44 -9.92 10.78 -5.38
N ARG A 45 -10.14 10.86 -6.69
CA ARG A 45 -11.16 11.74 -7.28
C ARG A 45 -12.11 10.94 -8.15
N CYS A 46 -13.35 11.41 -8.23
CA CYS A 46 -14.29 10.89 -9.20
C CYS A 46 -13.85 11.26 -10.62
N GLY A 47 -13.65 10.28 -11.50
CA GLY A 47 -13.27 10.52 -12.90
C GLY A 47 -14.29 11.34 -13.70
N VAL A 48 -15.55 11.40 -13.25
CA VAL A 48 -16.62 12.16 -13.92
C VAL A 48 -16.71 13.60 -13.42
N CYS A 49 -16.87 13.81 -12.11
CA CYS A 49 -17.11 15.15 -11.55
C CYS A 49 -15.90 15.78 -10.85
N GLN A 50 -14.76 15.09 -10.83
CA GLN A 50 -13.50 15.54 -10.21
C GLN A 50 -13.57 15.82 -8.70
N LYS A 51 -14.68 15.47 -8.04
CA LYS A 51 -14.84 15.59 -6.59
C LYS A 51 -13.77 14.76 -5.88
N HIS A 52 -13.03 15.40 -4.97
CA HIS A 52 -12.13 14.71 -4.05
C HIS A 52 -12.92 13.89 -3.04
N CYS A 53 -12.50 12.64 -2.91
CA CYS A 53 -13.00 11.67 -1.94
C CYS A 53 -11.89 11.35 -0.94
N LYS A 54 -12.29 10.89 0.25
CA LYS A 54 -11.33 10.55 1.32
C LYS A 54 -10.61 9.22 1.06
N SER A 55 -11.31 8.27 0.45
CA SER A 55 -10.81 6.96 0.06
C SER A 55 -11.39 6.50 -1.27
N PHE A 56 -10.79 5.47 -1.87
CA PHE A 56 -11.32 4.87 -3.08
C PHE A 56 -12.68 4.20 -2.83
N GLU A 57 -12.93 3.67 -1.62
CA GLU A 57 -14.25 3.21 -1.21
C GLU A 57 -15.29 4.35 -1.29
N SER A 58 -14.96 5.55 -0.81
CA SER A 58 -15.83 6.73 -0.96
C SER A 58 -16.05 7.14 -2.43
N VAL A 59 -15.10 6.87 -3.33
CA VAL A 59 -15.30 7.05 -4.78
C VAL A 59 -16.32 6.04 -5.30
N ARG A 60 -16.19 4.76 -4.92
CA ARG A 60 -17.12 3.69 -5.29
C ARG A 60 -18.54 3.97 -4.80
N GLU A 61 -18.70 4.37 -3.55
CA GLU A 61 -20.01 4.79 -3.02
C GLU A 61 -20.62 5.97 -3.80
N HIS A 62 -19.78 6.90 -4.25
CA HIS A 62 -20.23 8.07 -4.99
C HIS A 62 -20.73 7.76 -6.41
N ILE A 63 -20.19 6.73 -7.06
CA ILE A 63 -20.50 6.36 -8.45
C ILE A 63 -21.42 5.13 -8.57
N SER A 64 -21.41 4.25 -7.58
CA SER A 64 -22.16 2.97 -7.62
C SER A 64 -22.90 2.66 -6.32
N GLY A 65 -22.80 3.50 -5.29
CA GLY A 65 -23.49 3.30 -4.02
C GLY A 65 -24.97 3.73 -4.03
N PRO A 66 -25.72 3.45 -2.95
CA PRO A 66 -27.14 3.77 -2.84
C PRO A 66 -27.46 5.27 -2.96
N LEU A 67 -26.49 6.12 -2.62
CA LEU A 67 -26.57 7.59 -2.69
C LEU A 67 -25.76 8.17 -3.86
N ALA A 68 -25.46 7.35 -4.87
CA ALA A 68 -24.68 7.78 -6.02
C ALA A 68 -25.39 8.91 -6.77
N LYS A 69 -24.62 9.88 -7.25
CA LYS A 69 -25.20 10.96 -8.08
C LYS A 69 -25.58 10.40 -9.44
N SER A 70 -26.83 10.59 -9.85
CA SER A 70 -27.40 10.02 -11.08
C SER A 70 -26.52 10.24 -12.32
N ASN A 71 -25.94 11.42 -12.50
CA ASN A 71 -25.05 11.70 -13.63
C ASN A 71 -23.73 10.90 -13.55
N CYS A 72 -23.03 10.94 -12.41
CA CYS A 72 -21.78 10.22 -12.23
C CYS A 72 -21.96 8.71 -12.36
N SER A 73 -23.05 8.17 -11.81
CA SER A 73 -23.36 6.76 -11.87
C SER A 73 -23.66 6.28 -13.29
N LYS A 74 -24.48 7.02 -14.05
CA LYS A 74 -24.80 6.69 -15.45
C LYS A 74 -23.57 6.71 -16.35
N ILE A 75 -22.74 7.75 -16.23
CA ILE A 75 -21.51 7.87 -17.04
C ILE A 75 -20.55 6.73 -16.69
N PHE A 76 -20.33 6.49 -15.39
CA PHE A 76 -19.42 5.43 -14.94
C PHE A 76 -19.91 4.02 -15.31
N LEU A 77 -21.23 3.77 -15.30
CA LEU A 77 -21.77 2.46 -15.71
C LEU A 77 -21.42 2.13 -17.18
N ASN A 78 -21.44 3.14 -18.05
CA ASN A 78 -21.20 2.96 -19.49
C ASN A 78 -19.71 2.99 -19.87
N GLN A 79 -18.90 3.75 -19.13
CA GLN A 79 -17.53 4.12 -19.52
C GLN A 79 -16.47 3.87 -18.43
N GLY A 80 -16.88 3.45 -17.23
CA GLY A 80 -16.01 3.30 -16.07
C GLY A 80 -15.44 1.90 -15.92
N CYS A 81 -14.16 1.82 -15.54
CA CYS A 81 -13.52 0.57 -15.13
C CYS A 81 -13.68 0.34 -13.63
N ASN A 82 -14.28 -0.79 -13.23
CA ASN A 82 -14.47 -1.12 -11.82
C ASN A 82 -13.18 -1.45 -11.06
N LEU A 83 -12.07 -1.74 -11.75
CA LEU A 83 -10.78 -2.03 -11.12
C LEU A 83 -10.02 -0.73 -10.81
N CYS A 84 -9.56 -0.03 -11.84
CA CYS A 84 -8.75 1.18 -11.70
C CYS A 84 -9.56 2.48 -11.51
N LEU A 85 -10.89 2.42 -11.59
CA LEU A 85 -11.80 3.56 -11.46
C LEU A 85 -11.65 4.66 -12.54
N LYS A 86 -10.90 4.37 -13.61
CA LYS A 86 -10.76 5.27 -14.76
C LYS A 86 -12.06 5.32 -15.56
N VAL A 87 -12.40 6.50 -16.05
CA VAL A 87 -13.49 6.73 -17.03
C VAL A 87 -12.84 6.85 -18.41
N LEU A 88 -13.34 6.11 -19.37
CA LEU A 88 -12.80 6.01 -20.72
C LEU A 88 -13.69 6.77 -21.72
N ASP A 89 -13.12 7.21 -22.85
CA ASP A 89 -13.82 8.09 -23.79
C ASP A 89 -15.01 7.41 -24.50
N SER A 90 -15.01 6.07 -24.56
CA SER A 90 -16.09 5.30 -25.17
C SER A 90 -16.25 3.92 -24.55
N PRO A 91 -17.43 3.27 -24.71
CA PRO A 91 -17.63 1.87 -24.29
C PRO A 91 -16.67 0.89 -24.99
N ALA A 92 -16.28 1.16 -26.23
CA ALA A 92 -15.31 0.34 -26.96
C ALA A 92 -13.92 0.41 -26.30
N ALA A 93 -13.45 1.61 -25.94
CA ALA A 93 -12.20 1.81 -25.21
C ALA A 93 -12.23 1.15 -23.82
N LEU A 94 -13.39 1.16 -23.14
CA LEU A 94 -13.56 0.44 -21.88
C LEU A 94 -13.40 -1.08 -22.06
N ASN A 95 -13.98 -1.66 -23.11
CA ASN A 95 -13.86 -3.09 -23.38
C ASN A 95 -12.43 -3.50 -23.68
N GLU A 96 -11.70 -2.72 -24.47
CA GLU A 96 -10.27 -2.96 -24.72
C GLU A 96 -9.44 -2.82 -23.43
N HIS A 97 -9.73 -1.77 -22.65
CA HIS A 97 -9.05 -1.52 -21.37
C HIS A 97 -9.26 -2.66 -20.37
N LYS A 98 -10.47 -3.22 -20.25
CA LYS A 98 -10.76 -4.32 -19.32
C LYS A 98 -9.88 -5.55 -19.54
N GLN A 99 -9.47 -5.83 -20.77
CA GLN A 99 -8.57 -6.95 -21.08
C GLN A 99 -7.14 -6.71 -20.60
N LYS A 100 -6.74 -5.44 -20.45
CA LYS A 100 -5.38 -5.02 -20.03
C LYS A 100 -5.31 -4.54 -18.58
N CYS A 101 -6.45 -4.25 -17.95
CA CYS A 101 -6.54 -3.66 -16.62
C CYS A 101 -6.44 -4.70 -15.49
N CYS A 102 -6.63 -5.98 -15.80
CA CYS A 102 -6.38 -7.05 -14.84
C CYS A 102 -4.88 -7.35 -14.81
N LEU A 103 -4.29 -7.30 -13.63
CA LEU A 103 -2.92 -7.75 -13.44
C LEU A 103 -2.95 -9.27 -13.28
N ASN A 104 -1.99 -9.96 -13.91
CA ASN A 104 -1.82 -11.38 -13.70
C ASN A 104 -1.25 -11.60 -12.29
N ALA A 105 -1.70 -12.66 -11.63
CA ALA A 105 -1.10 -13.04 -10.36
C ALA A 105 0.41 -13.30 -10.59
N PRO A 106 1.29 -12.80 -9.71
CA PRO A 106 2.71 -13.14 -9.77
C PRO A 106 2.88 -14.65 -9.72
N VAL A 107 3.92 -15.18 -10.37
CA VAL A 107 4.25 -16.60 -10.21
C VAL A 107 4.62 -16.81 -8.73
N PRO A 108 4.01 -17.79 -8.01
CA PRO A 108 4.41 -18.08 -6.65
C PRO A 108 5.90 -18.35 -6.60
N LEU A 109 6.61 -17.76 -5.63
CA LEU A 109 7.98 -18.15 -5.36
C LEU A 109 7.97 -19.64 -4.95
N GLY A 110 8.25 -20.51 -5.91
CA GLY A 110 8.29 -21.95 -5.69
C GLY A 110 9.36 -22.31 -4.66
N THR A 111 9.17 -23.44 -3.98
CA THR A 111 10.05 -24.05 -2.95
C THR A 111 11.48 -24.38 -3.42
N LYS A 112 11.93 -23.85 -4.56
CA LYS A 112 13.34 -23.94 -4.94
C LYS A 112 14.10 -23.02 -4.00
N ILE A 113 14.87 -23.64 -3.12
CA ILE A 113 16.03 -23.04 -2.46
C ILE A 113 16.87 -22.39 -3.58
N MET A 114 16.63 -21.11 -3.85
CA MET A 114 17.68 -20.29 -4.44
C MET A 114 18.68 -20.11 -3.29
N PRO A 115 19.95 -20.47 -3.48
CA PRO A 115 20.97 -20.17 -2.49
C PRO A 115 20.85 -18.68 -2.17
N CYS A 116 20.99 -18.34 -0.88
CA CYS A 116 21.30 -16.97 -0.49
C CYS A 116 22.28 -16.45 -1.53
N ILE A 117 21.90 -15.40 -2.26
CA ILE A 117 22.86 -14.71 -3.10
C ILE A 117 23.89 -14.21 -2.09
N GLU A 118 24.97 -14.97 -1.92
CA GLU A 118 26.23 -14.48 -1.42
C GLU A 118 26.42 -13.16 -2.14
N SER A 119 26.78 -12.15 -1.38
CA SER A 119 26.99 -10.81 -1.88
C SER A 119 28.12 -10.80 -2.92
N HIS A 120 27.87 -11.31 -4.12
CA HIS A 120 28.30 -10.67 -5.34
C HIS A 120 27.57 -9.33 -5.35
N VAL A 121 28.17 -8.41 -4.60
CA VAL A 121 28.50 -7.11 -5.14
C VAL A 121 28.94 -7.35 -6.59
N ILE A 122 27.99 -7.32 -7.53
CA ILE A 122 28.34 -7.10 -8.92
C ILE A 122 28.75 -5.63 -8.96
N LEU A 123 30.02 -5.44 -8.62
CA LEU A 123 30.86 -4.44 -9.22
C LEU A 123 30.98 -4.77 -10.72
N SER A 124 29.88 -4.68 -11.49
CA SER A 124 29.98 -4.50 -12.93
C SER A 124 30.19 -3.02 -13.16
N GLY A 125 31.46 -2.64 -13.20
CA GLY A 125 31.84 -1.55 -14.07
C GLY A 125 31.39 -1.86 -15.50
N SER A 126 30.90 -0.82 -16.17
CA SER A 126 30.42 -0.77 -17.56
C SER A 126 28.96 -1.25 -17.73
N ILE A 127 27.98 -0.41 -18.07
CA ILE A 127 27.96 0.83 -18.83
C ILE A 127 27.01 1.83 -18.13
N MET A 128 27.51 3.02 -17.82
CA MET A 128 26.65 4.14 -17.47
C MET A 128 25.79 4.49 -18.69
N ASP A 129 24.52 4.08 -18.71
CA ASP A 129 23.54 4.78 -19.52
C ASP A 129 23.11 6.04 -18.75
N GLU A 130 23.81 7.11 -19.07
CA GLU A 130 23.56 8.52 -18.72
C GLU A 130 22.17 8.97 -19.21
N ARG A 131 21.07 8.41 -18.66
CA ARG A 131 19.70 8.85 -19.01
C ARG A 131 18.67 8.83 -17.88
N HIS A 132 19.07 8.85 -16.61
CA HIS A 132 18.11 9.04 -15.51
C HIS A 132 18.54 10.18 -14.59
N ASN A 133 18.57 11.37 -15.18
CA ASN A 133 18.56 12.65 -14.48
C ASN A 133 17.30 12.72 -13.60
N GLY A 134 17.44 12.63 -12.27
CA GLY A 134 16.38 12.96 -11.29
C GLY A 134 15.80 11.85 -10.40
N LYS A 135 16.46 10.71 -10.15
CA LYS A 135 15.86 9.60 -9.38
C LYS A 135 15.92 9.79 -7.86
N GLY A 136 14.78 10.10 -7.24
CA GLY A 136 14.55 10.13 -5.78
C GLY A 136 14.87 8.81 -5.05
N HIS A 137 14.51 8.74 -3.76
CA HIS A 137 14.68 7.53 -2.93
C HIS A 137 13.99 6.33 -3.59
N GLY A 138 14.75 5.29 -3.95
CA GLY A 138 14.17 4.05 -4.47
C GLY A 138 13.35 3.36 -3.38
N ALA A 139 12.29 2.62 -3.75
CA ALA A 139 11.44 1.93 -2.80
C ALA A 139 11.78 0.43 -2.72
N ILE A 140 11.59 -0.15 -1.53
CA ILE A 140 11.68 -1.59 -1.26
C ILE A 140 10.42 -1.99 -0.53
N ALA A 141 9.72 -3.01 -1.03
CA ALA A 141 8.63 -3.63 -0.29
C ALA A 141 9.17 -4.76 0.59
N ILE A 142 8.62 -4.91 1.80
CA ILE A 142 8.95 -5.99 2.73
C ILE A 142 7.67 -6.71 3.15
N ASP A 143 7.79 -8.02 3.30
CA ASP A 143 6.77 -8.87 3.90
C ASP A 143 7.44 -10.03 4.63
N CYS A 144 6.92 -10.37 5.81
CA CYS A 144 7.38 -11.48 6.61
C CYS A 144 6.29 -12.54 6.79
N GLU A 145 6.71 -13.79 6.88
CA GLU A 145 5.85 -14.85 7.43
C GLU A 145 6.21 -15.08 8.89
N MET A 146 5.19 -15.24 9.72
CA MET A 146 5.34 -15.44 11.15
C MET A 146 4.79 -16.79 11.60
N VAL A 147 5.60 -17.52 12.38
CA VAL A 147 5.18 -18.71 13.12
C VAL A 147 4.92 -18.34 14.58
N GLY A 148 4.11 -19.13 15.28
CA GLY A 148 3.81 -19.00 16.70
C GLY A 148 4.85 -19.67 17.59
N GLY A 149 5.33 -18.93 18.58
CA GLY A 149 6.14 -19.41 19.69
C GLY A 149 5.47 -19.17 21.05
N GLY A 150 6.17 -19.56 22.12
CA GLY A 150 5.63 -19.57 23.47
C GLY A 150 4.73 -20.78 23.73
N SER A 151 4.31 -20.95 24.99
CA SER A 151 3.53 -22.13 25.40
C SER A 151 2.17 -22.25 24.72
N ASP A 152 1.62 -21.14 24.24
CA ASP A 152 0.30 -21.05 23.59
C ASP A 152 0.36 -20.64 22.10
N GLY A 153 1.57 -20.41 21.53
CA GLY A 153 1.73 -19.98 20.15
C GLY A 153 1.34 -18.52 19.88
N SER A 154 1.15 -17.72 20.94
CA SER A 154 0.75 -16.31 20.85
C SER A 154 1.87 -15.37 20.44
N ILE A 155 3.13 -15.79 20.55
CA ILE A 155 4.28 -14.96 20.22
C ILE A 155 4.59 -15.11 18.74
N ASP A 156 4.49 -14.02 17.99
CA ASP A 156 4.87 -14.02 16.58
C ASP A 156 6.40 -14.00 16.41
N LEU A 157 6.92 -14.98 15.67
CA LEU A 157 8.34 -15.11 15.34
C LEU A 157 8.49 -15.04 13.83
N CYS A 158 9.34 -14.15 13.33
CA CYS A 158 9.68 -14.13 11.91
C CYS A 158 10.33 -15.46 11.53
N ALA A 159 9.75 -16.13 10.53
CA ALA A 159 10.22 -17.40 10.00
C ALA A 159 10.66 -17.30 8.54
N ARG A 160 10.15 -16.31 7.80
CA ARG A 160 10.56 -15.98 6.44
C ARG A 160 10.46 -14.48 6.26
N VAL A 161 11.39 -13.91 5.51
CA VAL A 161 11.35 -12.50 5.11
C VAL A 161 11.67 -12.40 3.63
N CYS A 162 11.04 -11.45 2.96
CA CYS A 162 11.30 -11.19 1.56
C CYS A 162 11.18 -9.71 1.22
N LEU A 163 12.11 -9.24 0.38
CA LEU A 163 12.23 -7.88 -0.10
C LEU A 163 12.21 -7.87 -1.62
N VAL A 164 11.41 -6.97 -2.19
CA VAL A 164 11.36 -6.72 -3.64
C VAL A 164 11.55 -5.23 -3.93
N ASP A 165 12.07 -4.92 -5.12
CA ASP A 165 12.16 -3.54 -5.61
C ASP A 165 10.90 -3.09 -6.37
N GLU A 166 10.94 -1.87 -6.90
CA GLU A 166 9.85 -1.25 -7.67
C GLU A 166 9.50 -2.02 -8.94
N ASP A 167 10.48 -2.70 -9.53
CA ASP A 167 10.35 -3.49 -10.76
C ASP A 167 9.97 -4.96 -10.47
N GLU A 168 9.58 -5.27 -9.22
CA GLU A 168 9.21 -6.60 -8.73
C GLU A 168 10.35 -7.62 -8.72
N ASN A 169 11.60 -7.17 -8.79
CA ASN A 169 12.74 -8.08 -8.67
C ASN A 169 12.92 -8.49 -7.22
N LEU A 170 13.17 -9.79 -7.01
CA LEU A 170 13.51 -10.35 -5.71
C LEU A 170 14.90 -9.88 -5.28
N ILE A 171 14.96 -9.03 -4.26
CA ILE A 171 16.22 -8.47 -3.75
C ILE A 171 16.81 -9.35 -2.66
N PHE A 172 15.97 -9.83 -1.75
CA PHE A 172 16.39 -10.67 -0.64
C PHE A 172 15.25 -11.57 -0.20
N HIS A 173 15.53 -12.85 0.02
CA HIS A 173 14.58 -13.81 0.54
C HIS A 173 15.32 -14.87 1.33
N THR A 174 14.89 -15.11 2.56
CA THR A 174 15.47 -16.16 3.41
C THR A 174 14.46 -16.65 4.45
N TYR A 175 14.67 -17.88 4.90
CA TYR A 175 14.11 -18.33 6.16
C TYR A 175 14.92 -17.76 7.32
N VAL A 176 14.25 -17.50 8.44
CA VAL A 176 14.81 -16.86 9.63
C VAL A 176 14.76 -17.84 10.79
N GLN A 177 15.90 -18.00 11.47
CA GLN A 177 16.00 -18.88 12.62
C GLN A 177 15.16 -18.31 13.79
N PRO A 178 14.15 -19.05 14.27
CA PRO A 178 13.33 -18.61 15.41
C PRO A 178 14.18 -18.49 16.68
N GLN A 179 13.93 -17.45 17.48
CA GLN A 179 14.72 -17.20 18.70
C GLN A 179 14.27 -18.04 19.89
N ILE A 180 13.09 -18.68 19.78
CA ILE A 180 12.54 -19.64 20.74
C ILE A 180 11.89 -20.79 19.95
N PRO A 181 11.62 -21.95 20.59
CA PRO A 181 10.95 -23.07 19.93
C PRO A 181 9.59 -22.67 19.32
N VAL A 182 9.35 -23.15 18.10
CA VAL A 182 8.08 -22.97 17.39
C VAL A 182 7.05 -23.92 17.97
N SER A 183 5.93 -23.39 18.46
CA SER A 183 4.79 -24.18 18.95
C SER A 183 3.67 -24.29 17.91
N ASN A 184 3.60 -23.37 16.95
CA ASN A 184 2.61 -23.42 15.87
C ASN A 184 3.16 -22.82 14.56
N TYR A 185 3.37 -23.64 13.55
CA TYR A 185 3.90 -23.19 12.24
C TYR A 185 2.89 -22.42 11.39
N ARG A 186 1.59 -22.48 11.70
CA ARG A 186 0.52 -21.81 10.93
C ARG A 186 0.54 -22.17 9.45
N TYR A 187 0.79 -23.46 9.15
CA TYR A 187 1.02 -24.02 7.81
C TYR A 187 0.06 -23.51 6.72
N GLU A 188 -1.25 -23.45 7.03
CA GLU A 188 -2.32 -22.98 6.14
C GLU A 188 -2.08 -21.57 5.57
N VAL A 189 -1.39 -20.73 6.33
CA VAL A 189 -1.14 -19.33 5.98
C VAL A 189 0.30 -19.14 5.52
N THR A 190 1.27 -19.68 6.27
CA THR A 190 2.71 -19.38 6.09
C THR A 190 3.39 -20.30 5.08
N GLY A 191 2.92 -21.54 4.93
CA GLY A 191 3.61 -22.60 4.19
C GLY A 191 5.00 -22.97 4.73
N VAL A 192 5.38 -22.46 5.92
CA VAL A 192 6.67 -22.74 6.55
C VAL A 192 6.62 -24.13 7.19
N THR A 193 7.72 -24.88 7.09
CA THR A 193 7.87 -26.22 7.65
C THR A 193 9.11 -26.28 8.53
N GLU A 194 9.22 -27.30 9.37
CA GLU A 194 10.40 -27.51 10.20
C GLU A 194 11.68 -27.63 9.37
N ASP A 195 11.63 -28.31 8.23
CA ASP A 195 12.79 -28.46 7.33
C ASP A 195 13.26 -27.11 6.77
N HIS A 196 12.35 -26.16 6.52
CA HIS A 196 12.73 -24.82 6.12
C HIS A 196 13.51 -24.06 7.21
N LEU A 197 13.30 -24.40 8.49
CA LEU A 197 13.90 -23.71 9.63
C LEU A 197 15.18 -24.36 10.15
N ARG A 198 15.51 -25.57 9.69
CA ARG A 198 16.67 -26.36 10.15
C ARG A 198 18.00 -25.62 9.95
N ASP A 199 18.18 -25.05 8.77
CA ASP A 199 19.39 -24.31 8.37
C ASP A 199 19.08 -22.82 8.10
N ALA A 200 18.05 -22.28 8.76
CA ALA A 200 17.63 -20.91 8.56
C ALA A 200 18.66 -19.89 9.10
N MET A 201 18.67 -18.70 8.48
CA MET A 201 19.64 -17.67 8.80
C MET A 201 19.37 -17.06 10.19
N PRO A 202 20.40 -16.87 11.04
CA PRO A 202 20.25 -16.19 12.32
C PRO A 202 19.66 -14.78 12.17
N LEU A 203 18.76 -14.40 13.07
CA LEU A 203 18.03 -13.12 12.96
C LEU A 203 18.97 -11.91 12.84
N ASN A 204 20.10 -11.88 13.53
CA ASN A 204 21.08 -10.79 13.46
C ASN A 204 21.67 -10.65 12.04
N GLU A 205 21.99 -11.75 11.37
CA GLU A 205 22.49 -11.70 9.98
C GLU A 205 21.41 -11.22 9.01
N VAL A 206 20.16 -11.62 9.24
CA VAL A 206 19.00 -11.15 8.47
C VAL A 206 18.84 -9.63 8.64
N GLN A 207 18.89 -9.14 9.87
CA GLN A 207 18.81 -7.71 10.19
C GLN A 207 19.91 -6.92 9.48
N ASP A 208 21.16 -7.38 9.57
CA ASP A 208 22.30 -6.72 8.94
C ASP A 208 22.15 -6.64 7.42
N LYS A 209 21.70 -7.72 6.77
CA LYS A 209 21.44 -7.74 5.33
C LYS A 209 20.32 -6.78 4.93
N ILE A 210 19.20 -6.78 5.65
CA ILE A 210 18.08 -5.86 5.38
C ILE A 210 18.51 -4.41 5.55
N LEU A 211 19.17 -4.06 6.66
CA LEU A 211 19.64 -2.69 6.90
C LEU A 211 20.64 -2.26 5.82
N LYS A 212 21.56 -3.15 5.41
CA LYS A 212 22.48 -2.89 4.31
C LYS A 212 21.74 -2.57 3.00
N ILE A 213 20.66 -3.29 2.68
CA ILE A 213 19.84 -3.02 1.49
C ILE A 213 19.14 -1.66 1.60
N LEU A 214 18.51 -1.38 2.74
CA LEU A 214 17.73 -0.15 2.95
C LEU A 214 18.61 1.12 2.96
N TYR A 215 19.84 1.01 3.46
CA TYR A 215 20.82 2.10 3.50
C TYR A 215 21.82 2.06 2.33
N ASN A 216 21.57 1.29 1.27
CA ASN A 216 22.48 1.18 0.10
C ASN A 216 23.94 0.82 0.44
N GLY A 217 24.16 0.04 1.49
CA GLY A 217 25.49 -0.40 1.90
C GLY A 217 26.24 0.58 2.80
N GLU A 218 25.64 1.71 3.16
CA GLU A 218 26.26 2.69 4.06
C GLU A 218 26.15 2.28 5.53
N SER A 219 27.13 2.72 6.32
CA SER A 219 27.16 2.46 7.76
C SER A 219 26.10 3.32 8.48
N VAL A 220 25.28 2.68 9.32
CA VAL A 220 24.18 3.30 10.08
C VAL A 220 24.58 4.57 10.86
N GLY A 221 25.86 4.74 11.18
CA GLY A 221 26.39 5.89 11.93
C GLY A 221 26.71 7.16 11.13
N ARG A 222 26.56 7.19 9.79
CA ARG A 222 26.95 8.35 8.96
C ARG A 222 25.85 8.97 8.09
N ILE A 223 24.61 8.49 8.22
CA ILE A 223 23.49 8.91 7.36
C ILE A 223 23.29 10.42 7.44
N ARG A 224 23.63 11.13 6.35
CA ARG A 224 23.23 12.52 6.16
C ARG A 224 21.91 12.52 5.38
N LEU A 225 20.85 13.04 6.01
CA LEU A 225 19.53 13.20 5.38
C LEU A 225 19.53 14.12 4.15
N ASP A 226 20.65 14.74 3.82
CA ASP A 226 20.79 15.80 2.81
C ASP A 226 21.51 15.35 1.52
N GLY A 227 21.76 14.05 1.32
CA GLY A 227 22.39 13.60 0.07
C GLY A 227 22.57 12.11 -0.15
N GLU A 228 22.35 11.25 0.85
CA GLU A 228 22.51 9.80 0.71
C GLU A 228 21.17 9.10 0.46
N LYS A 229 21.15 8.16 -0.50
CA LYS A 229 19.93 7.62 -1.12
C LYS A 229 19.29 6.51 -0.28
N VAL A 230 18.92 6.81 0.97
CA VAL A 230 18.18 5.88 1.83
C VAL A 230 16.87 5.47 1.15
N ARG A 231 16.47 4.20 1.23
CA ARG A 231 15.29 3.69 0.51
C ARG A 231 13.99 3.91 1.28
N LEU A 232 12.89 4.07 0.55
CA LEU A 232 11.55 3.99 1.16
C LEU A 232 11.24 2.53 1.45
N LEU A 233 10.67 2.25 2.63
CA LEU A 233 10.21 0.91 2.99
C LEU A 233 8.68 0.87 2.92
N VAL A 234 8.17 0.00 2.07
CA VAL A 234 6.74 -0.17 1.78
C VAL A 234 6.27 -1.53 2.28
N GLY A 235 5.00 -1.66 2.66
CA GLY A 235 4.42 -2.92 3.12
C GLY A 235 2.99 -2.74 3.62
N HIS A 236 2.42 -3.78 4.21
CA HIS A 236 1.04 -3.78 4.73
C HIS A 236 1.01 -4.16 6.21
N GLY A 237 0.91 -3.16 7.10
CA GLY A 237 1.06 -3.40 8.53
C GLY A 237 2.52 -3.54 8.98
N ILE A 238 3.44 -2.87 8.28
CA ILE A 238 4.92 -2.93 8.40
C ILE A 238 5.44 -2.99 9.85
N GLN A 239 4.75 -2.36 10.79
CA GLN A 239 5.16 -2.39 12.20
C GLN A 239 5.26 -3.82 12.73
N HIS A 240 4.34 -4.70 12.31
CA HIS A 240 4.35 -6.09 12.72
C HIS A 240 5.58 -6.83 12.21
N ASP A 241 5.95 -6.60 10.94
CA ASP A 241 7.18 -7.14 10.34
C ASP A 241 8.42 -6.64 11.07
N LEU A 242 8.52 -5.33 11.29
CA LEU A 242 9.66 -4.71 11.98
C LEU A 242 9.79 -5.19 13.43
N ASP A 243 8.67 -5.37 14.14
CA ASP A 243 8.66 -5.89 15.51
C ASP A 243 9.15 -7.34 15.55
N CYS A 244 8.69 -8.19 14.64
CA CYS A 244 9.13 -9.59 14.52
C CYS A 244 10.60 -9.70 14.11
N LEU A 245 11.08 -8.78 13.26
CA LEU A 245 12.47 -8.65 12.89
C LEU A 245 13.32 -7.95 13.97
N ARG A 246 12.71 -7.39 15.03
CA ARG A 246 13.36 -6.56 16.07
C ARG A 246 14.16 -5.39 15.48
N MET A 247 13.64 -4.77 14.44
CA MET A 247 14.26 -3.67 13.71
C MET A 247 13.52 -2.35 13.94
N LYS A 248 14.23 -1.23 13.78
CA LYS A 248 13.64 0.10 13.73
C LYS A 248 14.06 0.78 12.44
N TYR A 249 13.12 1.49 11.82
CA TYR A 249 13.37 2.25 10.60
C TYR A 249 12.74 3.65 10.71
N PRO A 250 13.35 4.70 10.13
CA PRO A 250 12.82 6.06 10.25
C PRO A 250 11.39 6.17 9.72
N GLY A 251 10.48 6.66 10.56
CA GLY A 251 9.04 6.69 10.24
C GLY A 251 8.69 7.50 8.99
N GLN A 252 9.47 8.54 8.68
CA GLN A 252 9.30 9.34 7.47
C GLN A 252 9.60 8.58 6.17
N LEU A 253 10.33 7.46 6.26
CA LEU A 253 10.66 6.59 5.14
C LEU A 253 9.71 5.37 5.03
N LEU A 254 8.79 5.21 5.97
CA LEU A 254 7.78 4.14 5.94
C LEU A 254 6.58 4.53 5.07
N ARG A 255 6.08 3.57 4.28
CA ARG A 255 4.86 3.69 3.49
C ARG A 255 3.98 2.46 3.74
N ASP A 256 3.13 2.58 4.75
CA ASP A 256 2.27 1.49 5.21
C ASP A 256 0.88 1.58 4.55
N THR A 257 0.57 0.63 3.67
CA THR A 257 -0.72 0.58 2.95
C THR A 257 -1.91 0.38 3.88
N ALA A 258 -1.73 -0.26 5.04
CA ALA A 258 -2.80 -0.44 6.02
C ALA A 258 -3.20 0.87 6.71
N LYS A 259 -2.29 1.86 6.73
CA LYS A 259 -2.50 3.20 7.31
C LYS A 259 -2.72 4.30 6.26
N TYR A 260 -2.57 3.97 4.98
CA TYR A 260 -2.73 4.94 3.90
C TYR A 260 -4.20 5.24 3.64
N ARG A 261 -4.67 6.41 4.10
CA ARG A 261 -6.10 6.81 4.05
C ARG A 261 -6.84 6.50 2.75
N PRO A 262 -6.27 6.72 1.55
CA PRO A 262 -6.96 6.37 0.30
C PRO A 262 -7.36 4.90 0.17
N LEU A 263 -6.58 3.98 0.75
CA LEU A 263 -6.81 2.54 0.74
C LEU A 263 -7.57 2.03 1.97
N MET A 264 -7.86 2.89 2.96
CA MET A 264 -8.59 2.51 4.16
C MET A 264 -10.10 2.53 3.95
N LYS A 265 -10.81 1.81 4.82
CA LYS A 265 -12.27 1.87 4.93
C LYS A 265 -12.74 3.28 5.27
N THR A 266 -13.99 3.58 4.97
CA THR A 266 -14.65 4.84 5.36
C THR A 266 -14.65 5.09 6.88
N ASN A 267 -14.63 4.02 7.68
CA ASN A 267 -14.53 4.06 9.14
C ASN A 267 -13.08 4.12 9.68
N LEU A 268 -12.08 4.31 8.81
CA LEU A 268 -10.65 4.38 9.16
C LEU A 268 -10.07 3.07 9.72
N LEU A 269 -10.71 1.93 9.48
CA LEU A 269 -10.09 0.62 9.66
C LEU A 269 -9.36 0.20 8.39
N SER A 270 -8.32 -0.63 8.53
CA SER A 270 -7.64 -1.22 7.39
C SER A 270 -8.54 -2.25 6.69
N HIS A 271 -8.34 -2.37 5.38
CA HIS A 271 -8.71 -3.58 4.64
C HIS A 271 -7.58 -4.59 4.74
N SER A 272 -7.88 -5.88 4.62
CA SER A 272 -6.83 -6.87 4.43
C SER A 272 -6.17 -6.67 3.07
N LEU A 273 -4.88 -7.00 2.96
CA LEU A 273 -4.17 -6.96 1.69
C LEU A 273 -4.87 -7.83 0.62
N LYS A 274 -5.41 -9.00 0.99
CA LYS A 274 -6.26 -9.84 0.12
C LYS A 274 -7.46 -9.08 -0.47
N HIS A 275 -8.10 -8.22 0.32
CA HIS A 275 -9.20 -7.40 -0.16
C HIS A 275 -8.70 -6.32 -1.12
N LEU A 276 -7.57 -5.65 -0.79
CA LEU A 276 -7.00 -4.59 -1.62
C LEU A 276 -6.56 -5.13 -2.99
N THR A 277 -5.79 -6.21 -3.03
CA THR A 277 -5.31 -6.82 -4.28
C THR A 277 -6.47 -7.28 -5.17
N LYS A 278 -7.47 -7.94 -4.59
CA LYS A 278 -8.67 -8.33 -5.34
C LYS A 278 -9.44 -7.12 -5.88
N THR A 279 -9.62 -6.08 -5.07
CA THR A 279 -10.48 -4.94 -5.40
C THR A 279 -9.84 -3.98 -6.39
N TYR A 280 -8.52 -3.76 -6.30
CA TYR A 280 -7.81 -2.74 -7.06
C TYR A 280 -6.94 -3.32 -8.19
N LEU A 281 -6.48 -4.56 -8.07
CA LEU A 281 -5.61 -5.20 -9.08
C LEU A 281 -6.33 -6.34 -9.82
N GLY A 282 -7.47 -6.81 -9.31
CA GLY A 282 -8.18 -7.96 -9.86
C GLY A 282 -7.53 -9.31 -9.55
N ILE A 283 -6.52 -9.32 -8.66
CA ILE A 283 -5.75 -10.52 -8.32
C ILE A 283 -6.43 -11.25 -7.16
N ASN A 284 -6.80 -12.53 -7.35
CA ASN A 284 -7.19 -13.39 -6.23
C ASN A 284 -5.94 -14.03 -5.63
N VAL A 285 -5.44 -13.45 -4.54
CA VAL A 285 -4.37 -14.07 -3.75
C VAL A 285 -5.02 -15.19 -2.92
N HIS A 286 -4.91 -16.44 -3.41
CA HIS A 286 -5.58 -17.60 -2.80
C HIS A 286 -4.83 -18.17 -1.60
N CYS A 287 -3.50 -18.01 -1.54
CA CYS A 287 -2.67 -18.24 -0.36
C CYS A 287 -1.58 -17.15 -0.34
N PHE A 288 -1.29 -16.59 0.83
CA PHE A 288 -0.19 -15.63 1.02
C PHE A 288 1.20 -16.30 0.96
N THR A 289 1.25 -17.60 0.68
CA THR A 289 2.48 -18.38 0.52
C THR A 289 3.29 -17.89 -0.69
N GLY A 290 4.02 -16.78 -0.52
CA GLY A 290 5.09 -16.33 -1.41
C GLY A 290 4.67 -15.39 -2.55
N MET A 291 3.58 -14.64 -2.41
CA MET A 291 3.24 -13.58 -3.38
C MET A 291 3.58 -12.20 -2.82
N ILE A 292 4.76 -11.72 -3.17
CA ILE A 292 5.21 -10.36 -2.88
C ILE A 292 5.36 -9.68 -4.23
N SER A 293 4.38 -8.87 -4.59
CA SER A 293 4.47 -7.98 -5.74
C SER A 293 4.47 -6.57 -5.21
N SER A 294 5.40 -5.73 -5.70
CA SER A 294 5.40 -4.29 -5.42
C SER A 294 4.06 -3.66 -5.82
N GLN A 295 3.34 -4.25 -6.78
CA GLN A 295 2.01 -3.80 -7.19
C GLN A 295 0.92 -4.06 -6.15
N ALA A 296 1.15 -4.97 -5.19
CA ALA A 296 0.28 -5.16 -4.03
C ALA A 296 0.45 -4.06 -2.96
N PHE A 297 1.52 -3.26 -3.04
CA PHE A 297 1.94 -2.28 -2.04
C PHE A 297 1.84 -0.82 -2.54
#